data_AF-A0A1Q4E5G6-F1
#
_entry.id   AF-A0A1Q4E5G6-F1
#
_cell.length_a   1.000
_cell.length_b   1.000
_cell.length_c   1.000
_cell.angle_alpha   90.00
_cell.angle_beta   90.00
_cell.angle_gamma   90.00
#
_symmetry.space_group_name_H-M   'P 1'
#
loop_
_entity.id
_entity.type
_entity.pdbx_description
1 polymer ?
#
loop_
_entity_poly.entity_id
_entity_poly.type
_entity_poly.pdbx_seq_one_letter_code
_entity_poly.pdbx_strand_id
1 'polypeptide(L)'
;MSEDDWPETDDHAGPRRAEDIGPTELTAALNSLAGFSDNPWLVMQGQQLELIDNVLNGMEREVLRHMLDDDRPVETIALLTALSPMWIYAAYELLRTWRQRCDEVVRLASSGGFDLKAAHLEREVNYQHYDRELRAQQLRIARDNPDLVQRMRDDLARTEMGFTTIEFIRVALAKHEVSGSKSKNKPIAFAPGLAMPNRYTGSMEYELSVGGSIIGYHTRRDLAETIRFLPTTPVPTAEEMEGFREYMRPPEVG
;
A
#
# COMPACT_ATOMS: atom_id res chain seq x y z
N MET A 1 28.86 35.58 -12.94
CA MET A 1 28.29 34.58 -12.03
C MET A 1 29.46 33.73 -11.61
N SER A 2 29.89 33.86 -10.37
CA SER A 2 30.99 33.08 -9.78
C SER A 2 30.55 31.62 -9.62
N GLU A 3 31.52 30.69 -9.64
CA GLU A 3 31.31 29.24 -9.46
C GLU A 3 30.70 28.85 -8.09
N ASP A 4 30.50 29.82 -7.19
CA ASP A 4 29.96 29.64 -5.83
C ASP A 4 28.43 29.81 -5.71
N ASP A 5 27.69 30.02 -6.81
CA ASP A 5 26.22 30.18 -6.79
C ASP A 5 25.44 28.86 -7.01
N TRP A 6 26.10 27.69 -6.94
CA TRP A 6 25.38 26.42 -6.96
C TRP A 6 24.76 26.15 -5.58
N PRO A 7 23.42 26.03 -5.46
CA PRO A 7 22.81 25.69 -4.19
C PRO A 7 23.39 24.37 -3.67
N GLU A 8 23.90 24.40 -2.43
CA GLU A 8 24.35 23.21 -1.70
C GLU A 8 23.30 22.11 -1.89
N THR A 9 23.72 20.99 -2.46
CA THR A 9 22.87 19.81 -2.62
C THR A 9 22.41 19.38 -1.25
N ASP A 10 21.11 19.52 -1.00
CA ASP A 10 20.41 19.10 0.20
C ASP A 10 20.90 17.69 0.62
N ASP A 11 21.49 17.60 1.81
CA ASP A 11 22.16 16.42 2.38
C ASP A 11 21.11 15.37 2.85
N HIS A 12 20.01 15.25 2.11
CA HIS A 12 19.02 14.21 2.29
C HIS A 12 19.60 12.91 1.75
N ALA A 13 19.81 11.94 2.65
CA ALA A 13 20.13 10.58 2.27
C ALA A 13 19.12 10.13 1.20
N GLY A 14 19.62 9.89 -0.02
CA GLY A 14 18.79 9.47 -1.14
C GLY A 14 18.02 8.18 -0.84
N PRO A 15 17.03 7.83 -1.67
CA PRO A 15 16.23 6.63 -1.46
C PRO A 15 17.12 5.39 -1.35
N ARG A 16 16.73 4.45 -0.49
CA ARG A 16 17.43 3.18 -0.27
C ARG A 16 17.68 2.48 -1.62
N ARG A 17 18.91 1.99 -1.82
CA ARG A 17 19.26 1.32 -3.07
C ARG A 17 18.56 -0.02 -3.16
N ALA A 18 18.23 -0.44 -4.38
CA ALA A 18 17.61 -1.74 -4.61
C ALA A 18 18.45 -2.92 -4.10
N GLU A 19 19.78 -2.78 -4.09
CA GLU A 19 20.72 -3.78 -3.57
C GLU A 19 20.69 -3.92 -2.04
N ASP A 20 20.25 -2.87 -1.34
CA ASP A 20 20.16 -2.87 0.11
C ASP A 20 18.85 -3.53 0.58
N ILE A 21 17.84 -3.68 -0.28
CA ILE A 21 16.54 -4.26 0.05
C ILE A 21 16.67 -5.78 0.14
N GLY A 22 16.47 -6.32 1.34
CA GLY A 22 16.48 -7.76 1.57
C GLY A 22 15.33 -8.47 0.85
N PRO A 23 15.55 -9.69 0.34
CA PRO A 23 14.61 -10.38 -0.54
C PRO A 23 13.31 -10.82 0.14
N THR A 24 13.28 -10.80 1.48
CA THR A 24 12.14 -11.24 2.31
C THR A 24 11.52 -10.11 3.14
N GLU A 25 11.97 -8.87 2.96
CA GLU A 25 11.57 -7.76 3.84
C GLU A 25 10.09 -7.38 3.69
N LEU A 26 9.54 -7.48 2.47
CA LEU A 26 8.14 -7.13 2.22
C LEU A 26 7.20 -8.12 2.91
N THR A 27 7.44 -9.42 2.72
CA THR A 27 6.66 -10.49 3.35
C THR A 27 6.87 -10.49 4.86
N ALA A 28 8.08 -10.25 5.35
CA ALA A 28 8.35 -10.14 6.78
C ALA A 28 7.54 -9.00 7.42
N ALA A 29 7.47 -7.85 6.76
CA ALA A 29 6.68 -6.71 7.22
C ALA A 29 5.17 -6.99 7.19
N LEU A 30 4.66 -7.63 6.13
CA LEU A 30 3.26 -8.05 6.08
C LEU A 30 2.92 -9.06 7.19
N ASN A 31 3.79 -10.03 7.44
CA ASN A 31 3.60 -11.03 8.48
C ASN A 31 3.67 -10.46 9.91
N SER A 32 4.23 -9.26 10.11
CA SER A 32 4.22 -8.62 11.43
C SER A 32 2.86 -8.01 11.78
N LEU A 33 1.99 -7.79 10.79
CA LEU A 33 0.65 -7.22 11.00
C LEU A 33 -0.24 -8.22 11.75
N ALA A 34 -1.01 -7.70 12.71
CA ALA A 34 -1.90 -8.50 13.53
C ALA A 34 -2.87 -9.35 12.68
N GLY A 35 -2.87 -10.66 12.92
CA GLY A 35 -3.74 -11.62 12.24
C GLY A 35 -3.39 -11.91 10.77
N PHE A 36 -2.34 -11.30 10.21
CA PHE A 36 -1.95 -11.55 8.82
C PHE A 36 -1.38 -12.96 8.65
N SER A 37 -0.39 -13.33 9.48
CA SER A 37 0.26 -14.65 9.46
C SER A 37 -0.69 -15.81 9.81
N ASP A 38 -1.81 -15.51 10.47
CA ASP A 38 -2.82 -16.51 10.85
C ASP A 38 -3.74 -16.90 9.68
N ASN A 39 -3.59 -16.26 8.52
CA ASN A 39 -4.33 -16.60 7.31
C ASN A 39 -3.38 -17.09 6.20
N PRO A 40 -3.36 -18.40 5.89
CA PRO A 40 -2.48 -18.97 4.87
C PRO A 40 -2.62 -18.34 3.48
N TRP A 41 -3.83 -17.86 3.13
CA TRP A 41 -4.08 -17.21 1.83
C TRP A 41 -3.46 -15.81 1.76
N LEU A 42 -3.50 -15.05 2.86
CA LEU A 42 -2.82 -13.76 2.94
C LEU A 42 -1.30 -13.94 2.88
N VAL A 43 -0.76 -14.92 3.61
CA VAL A 43 0.68 -15.25 3.58
C VAL A 43 1.12 -15.63 2.16
N MET A 44 0.38 -16.51 1.49
CA MET A 44 0.68 -16.91 0.10
C MET A 44 0.65 -15.71 -0.85
N GLN A 45 -0.36 -14.82 -0.74
CA GLN A 45 -0.44 -13.61 -1.56
C GLN A 45 0.69 -12.62 -1.25
N GLY A 46 1.10 -12.49 0.01
CA GLY A 46 2.26 -11.68 0.41
C GLY A 46 3.56 -12.17 -0.23
N GLN A 47 3.79 -13.48 -0.22
CA GLN A 47 4.94 -14.11 -0.89
C GLN A 47 4.94 -13.88 -2.41
N GLN A 48 3.77 -13.98 -3.05
CA GLN A 48 3.62 -13.70 -4.48
C GLN A 48 3.90 -12.22 -4.80
N LEU A 49 3.41 -11.31 -3.96
CA LEU A 49 3.65 -9.87 -4.10
C LEU A 49 5.15 -9.54 -3.97
N GLU A 50 5.84 -10.16 -3.01
CA GLU A 50 7.28 -10.01 -2.80
C GLU A 50 8.11 -10.56 -3.97
N LEU A 51 7.72 -11.69 -4.54
CA LEU A 51 8.41 -12.24 -5.71
C LEU A 51 8.40 -11.23 -6.87
N ILE A 52 7.25 -10.63 -7.15
CA ILE A 52 7.12 -9.62 -8.20
C ILE A 52 7.86 -8.33 -7.82
N ASP A 53 7.78 -7.91 -6.56
CA ASP A 53 8.53 -6.74 -6.07
C ASP A 53 10.04 -6.89 -6.30
N ASN A 54 10.62 -8.05 -5.99
CA ASN A 54 12.04 -8.32 -6.20
C ASN A 54 12.43 -8.27 -7.69
N VAL A 55 11.57 -8.78 -8.57
CA VAL A 55 11.77 -8.68 -10.03
C VAL A 55 11.77 -7.21 -10.46
N LEU A 56 10.82 -6.42 -9.96
CA LEU A 56 10.74 -4.98 -10.25
C LEU A 56 11.98 -4.25 -9.72
N ASN A 57 12.41 -4.49 -8.48
CA ASN A 57 13.64 -3.87 -7.93
C ASN A 57 14.86 -4.12 -8.83
N GLY A 58 14.97 -5.33 -9.40
CA GLY A 58 16.01 -5.68 -10.36
C GLY A 58 15.94 -4.88 -11.66
N MET A 59 14.74 -4.77 -12.25
CA MET A 59 14.49 -3.98 -13.46
C MET A 59 14.71 -2.48 -13.25
N GLU A 60 14.27 -1.94 -12.11
CA GLU A 60 14.45 -0.53 -11.75
C GLU A 60 15.93 -0.18 -11.59
N ARG A 61 16.73 -1.09 -11.00
CA ARG A 61 18.18 -0.93 -10.92
C ARG A 61 18.83 -0.90 -12.30
N GLU A 62 18.35 -1.74 -13.22
CA GLU A 62 18.83 -1.76 -14.60
C GLU A 62 18.54 -0.43 -15.30
N VAL A 63 17.30 0.05 -15.18
CA VAL A 63 16.88 1.34 -15.73
C VAL A 63 17.72 2.48 -15.15
N LEU A 64 17.93 2.51 -13.83
CA LEU A 64 18.73 3.55 -13.18
C LEU A 64 20.18 3.55 -13.70
N ARG A 65 20.79 2.37 -13.87
CA ARG A 65 22.19 2.26 -14.32
C ARG A 65 22.40 2.83 -15.73
N HIS A 66 21.44 2.60 -16.62
CA HIS A 66 21.53 2.93 -18.05
C HIS A 66 20.68 4.17 -18.43
N MET A 67 20.20 4.93 -17.45
CA MET A 67 19.25 6.02 -17.68
C MET A 67 19.86 7.19 -18.49
N LEU A 68 21.17 7.40 -18.34
CA LEU A 68 21.94 8.47 -19.00
C LEU A 68 22.68 8.00 -20.25
N ASP A 69 22.59 6.70 -20.58
CA ASP A 69 23.23 6.15 -21.76
C ASP A 69 22.48 6.55 -23.03
N ASP A 70 23.18 6.66 -24.16
CA ASP A 70 22.55 6.93 -25.46
C ASP A 70 21.57 5.81 -25.84
N ASP A 71 21.88 4.57 -25.47
CA ASP A 71 21.04 3.39 -25.67
C ASP A 71 20.30 3.03 -24.37
N ARG A 72 19.27 3.81 -24.05
CA ARG A 72 18.44 3.60 -22.85
C ARG A 72 17.75 2.21 -22.91
N PRO A 73 17.49 1.56 -21.76
CA PRO A 73 16.89 0.23 -21.71
C PRO A 73 15.36 0.29 -21.95
N VAL A 74 14.96 0.63 -23.18
CA VAL A 74 13.56 0.91 -23.56
C VAL A 74 12.64 -0.29 -23.28
N GLU A 75 13.10 -1.51 -23.55
CA GLU A 75 12.32 -2.73 -23.29
C GLU A 75 12.05 -2.92 -21.78
N THR A 76 13.08 -2.73 -20.94
CA THR A 76 12.95 -2.79 -19.48
C THR A 76 12.01 -1.71 -18.95
N ILE A 77 12.09 -0.49 -19.49
CA ILE A 77 11.17 0.61 -19.15
C ILE A 77 9.73 0.25 -19.53
N ALA A 78 9.52 -0.35 -20.70
CA ALA A 78 8.18 -0.78 -21.14
C ALA A 78 7.61 -1.87 -20.22
N LEU A 79 8.44 -2.84 -19.80
CA LEU A 79 8.05 -3.86 -18.83
C LEU A 79 7.71 -3.25 -17.46
N LEU A 80 8.54 -2.34 -16.95
CA LEU A 80 8.25 -1.61 -15.70
C LEU A 80 6.94 -0.85 -15.78
N THR A 81 6.68 -0.18 -16.90
CA THR A 81 5.44 0.56 -17.14
C THR A 81 4.22 -0.35 -17.08
N ALA A 82 4.31 -1.58 -17.62
CA ALA A 82 3.21 -2.53 -17.61
C ALA A 82 3.04 -3.25 -16.26
N LEU A 83 4.13 -3.63 -15.60
CA LEU A 83 4.11 -4.46 -14.40
C LEU A 83 3.91 -3.65 -13.10
N SER A 84 4.38 -2.40 -13.06
CA SER A 84 4.25 -1.57 -11.85
C SER A 84 2.78 -1.32 -11.46
N PRO A 85 1.85 -1.02 -12.38
CA PRO A 85 0.41 -0.94 -12.06
C PRO A 85 -0.15 -2.27 -11.54
N MET A 86 0.26 -3.41 -12.10
CA MET A 86 -0.20 -4.73 -11.65
C MET A 86 0.24 -4.99 -10.20
N TRP A 87 1.47 -4.62 -9.85
CA TRP A 87 1.96 -4.69 -8.48
C TRP A 87 1.16 -3.78 -7.54
N ILE A 88 0.88 -2.53 -7.93
CA ILE A 88 0.08 -1.59 -7.16
C ILE A 88 -1.33 -2.15 -6.90
N TYR A 89 -1.96 -2.75 -7.91
CA TYR A 89 -3.27 -3.40 -7.76
C TYR A 89 -3.21 -4.57 -6.79
N ALA A 90 -2.20 -5.44 -6.90
CA ALA A 90 -2.05 -6.58 -6.00
C ALA A 90 -1.79 -6.14 -4.55
N ALA A 91 -0.91 -5.16 -4.33
CA ALA A 91 -0.62 -4.60 -3.03
C ALA A 91 -1.87 -3.97 -2.38
N TYR A 92 -2.63 -3.18 -3.16
CA TYR A 92 -3.88 -2.59 -2.72
C TYR A 92 -4.90 -3.65 -2.29
N GLU A 93 -5.18 -4.64 -3.14
CA GLU A 93 -6.22 -5.64 -2.85
C GLU A 93 -5.84 -6.57 -1.68
N LEU A 94 -4.55 -6.87 -1.51
CA LEU A 94 -4.04 -7.63 -0.37
C LEU A 94 -4.26 -6.85 0.94
N LEU A 95 -3.78 -5.60 1.00
CA LEU A 95 -3.97 -4.74 2.17
C LEU A 95 -5.44 -4.48 2.43
N ARG A 96 -6.26 -4.22 1.40
CA ARG A 96 -7.70 -4.01 1.54
C ARG A 96 -8.38 -5.21 2.19
N THR A 97 -8.05 -6.42 1.75
CA THR A 97 -8.61 -7.66 2.32
C THR A 97 -8.23 -7.82 3.79
N TRP A 98 -6.96 -7.60 4.14
CA TRP A 98 -6.51 -7.67 5.54
C TRP A 98 -7.15 -6.57 6.41
N ARG A 99 -7.19 -5.31 5.94
CA ARG A 99 -7.81 -4.18 6.64
C ARG A 99 -9.28 -4.44 6.92
N GLN A 100 -10.05 -4.87 5.94
CA GLN A 100 -11.47 -5.23 6.11
C GLN A 100 -11.68 -6.30 7.18
N ARG A 101 -10.76 -7.29 7.24
CA ARG A 101 -10.81 -8.35 8.25
C ARG A 101 -10.52 -7.81 9.65
N CYS A 102 -9.57 -6.89 9.80
CA CYS A 102 -9.25 -6.23 11.08
C CYS A 102 -10.38 -5.29 11.52
N ASP A 103 -10.91 -4.47 10.62
CA ASP A 103 -12.03 -3.56 10.88
C ASP A 103 -13.26 -4.32 11.39
N GLU A 104 -13.56 -5.49 10.80
CA GLU A 104 -14.64 -6.33 11.28
C GLU A 104 -14.41 -6.79 12.73
N VAL A 105 -13.19 -7.24 13.07
CA VAL A 105 -12.83 -7.68 14.42
C VAL A 105 -12.95 -6.54 15.42
N VAL A 106 -12.38 -5.38 15.12
CA VAL A 106 -12.41 -4.19 15.98
C VAL A 106 -13.85 -3.73 16.22
N ARG A 107 -14.69 -3.74 15.17
CA ARG A 107 -16.12 -3.41 15.28
C ARG A 107 -16.88 -4.42 16.13
N LEU A 108 -16.65 -5.73 15.94
CA LEU A 108 -17.31 -6.78 16.72
C LEU A 108 -16.92 -6.74 18.20
N ALA A 109 -15.67 -6.40 18.51
CA ALA A 109 -15.23 -6.16 19.88
C ALA A 109 -16.00 -5.02 20.55
N SER A 110 -16.28 -3.96 19.80
CA SER A 110 -17.02 -2.79 20.31
C SER A 110 -18.51 -3.08 20.49
N SER A 111 -19.09 -3.97 19.70
CA SER A 111 -20.52 -4.31 19.73
C SER A 111 -20.88 -5.58 20.50
N GLY A 112 -19.90 -6.35 20.96
CA GLY A 112 -20.12 -7.69 21.55
C GLY A 112 -20.59 -8.74 20.53
N GLY A 113 -20.42 -8.49 19.23
CA GLY A 113 -21.01 -9.30 18.15
C GLY A 113 -20.26 -10.58 17.77
N PHE A 114 -19.15 -10.91 18.45
CA PHE A 114 -18.28 -12.03 18.08
C PHE A 114 -19.01 -13.37 18.01
N ASP A 115 -19.76 -13.71 19.06
CA ASP A 115 -20.42 -15.02 19.15
C ASP A 115 -21.47 -15.23 18.06
N LEU A 116 -22.26 -14.18 17.77
CA LEU A 116 -23.25 -14.22 16.71
C LEU A 116 -22.59 -14.43 15.34
N LYS A 117 -21.50 -13.71 15.07
CA LYS A 117 -20.79 -13.82 13.79
C LYS A 117 -20.09 -15.17 13.64
N ALA A 118 -19.42 -15.65 14.68
CA ALA A 118 -18.74 -16.95 14.67
C ALA A 118 -19.76 -18.09 14.49
N ALA A 119 -20.85 -18.11 15.25
CA ALA A 119 -21.92 -19.10 15.10
C ALA A 119 -22.54 -19.09 13.69
N HIS A 120 -22.71 -17.91 13.08
CA HIS A 120 -23.19 -17.79 11.71
C HIS A 120 -22.23 -18.41 10.68
N LEU A 121 -20.91 -18.31 10.91
CA LEU A 121 -19.91 -18.90 10.03
C LEU A 121 -19.80 -20.42 10.21
N GLU A 122 -19.88 -20.88 11.47
CA GLU A 122 -19.86 -22.29 11.92
C GLU A 122 -21.10 -23.08 11.52
N ARG A 123 -22.20 -22.42 11.12
CA ARG A 123 -23.44 -23.11 10.73
C ARG A 123 -23.18 -24.17 9.67
N GLU A 124 -23.79 -25.34 9.87
CA GLU A 124 -23.73 -26.42 8.90
C GLU A 124 -24.25 -25.96 7.54
N VAL A 125 -23.49 -26.29 6.51
CA VAL A 125 -23.87 -26.14 5.11
C VAL A 125 -23.53 -27.42 4.37
N ASN A 126 -24.13 -27.64 3.21
CA ASN A 126 -23.99 -28.86 2.42
C ASN A 126 -22.65 -29.01 1.69
N TYR A 127 -21.63 -28.25 2.08
CA TYR A 127 -20.27 -28.31 1.54
C TYR A 127 -19.25 -27.93 2.62
N GLN A 128 -18.04 -28.46 2.56
CA GLN A 128 -16.96 -27.98 3.41
C GLN A 128 -16.40 -26.67 2.88
N HIS A 129 -16.13 -25.71 3.77
CA HIS A 129 -15.58 -24.42 3.40
C HIS A 129 -14.53 -23.96 4.41
N TYR A 130 -13.30 -24.42 4.20
CA TYR A 130 -12.16 -24.19 5.09
C TYR A 130 -12.01 -22.74 5.55
N ASP A 131 -12.11 -21.74 4.66
CA ASP A 131 -11.92 -20.33 5.04
C ASP A 131 -13.04 -19.81 5.97
N ARG A 132 -14.25 -20.41 5.94
CA ARG A 132 -15.33 -20.05 6.88
C ARG A 132 -15.04 -20.56 8.28
N GLU A 133 -14.57 -21.79 8.39
CA GLU A 133 -14.18 -22.41 9.65
C GLU A 133 -12.98 -21.67 10.26
N LEU A 134 -11.94 -21.40 9.45
CA LEU A 134 -10.79 -20.60 9.85
C LEU A 134 -11.24 -19.21 10.33
N ARG A 135 -12.11 -18.54 9.57
CA ARG A 135 -12.60 -17.20 9.96
C ARG A 135 -13.38 -17.24 11.27
N ALA A 136 -14.20 -18.26 11.52
CA ALA A 136 -14.89 -18.42 12.79
C ALA A 136 -13.90 -18.62 13.94
N GLN A 137 -12.91 -19.50 13.77
CA GLN A 137 -11.86 -19.74 14.77
C GLN A 137 -11.10 -18.45 15.10
N GLN A 138 -10.70 -17.68 14.10
CA GLN A 138 -10.02 -16.39 14.28
C GLN A 138 -10.87 -15.39 15.08
N LEU A 139 -12.20 -15.34 14.85
CA LEU A 139 -13.10 -14.50 15.63
C LEU A 139 -13.21 -14.95 17.09
N ARG A 140 -13.22 -16.26 17.35
CA ARG A 140 -13.19 -16.81 18.73
C ARG A 140 -11.90 -16.44 19.45
N ILE A 141 -10.76 -16.58 18.77
CA ILE A 141 -9.44 -16.18 19.30
C ILE A 141 -9.43 -14.69 19.63
N ALA A 142 -9.93 -13.83 18.73
CA ALA A 142 -9.97 -12.39 18.95
C ALA A 142 -10.92 -11.98 20.10
N ARG A 143 -12.06 -12.67 20.26
CA ARG A 143 -12.98 -12.48 21.39
C ARG A 143 -12.27 -12.69 22.73
N ASP A 144 -11.45 -13.73 22.80
CA ASP A 144 -10.76 -14.14 24.03
C ASP A 144 -9.39 -13.46 24.21
N ASN A 145 -8.98 -12.60 23.26
CA ASN A 145 -7.68 -11.94 23.25
C ASN A 145 -7.82 -10.43 22.97
N PRO A 146 -8.09 -9.60 24.00
CA PRO A 146 -8.17 -8.14 23.86
C PRO A 146 -6.90 -7.50 23.31
N ASP A 147 -5.72 -8.04 23.61
CA ASP A 147 -4.44 -7.52 23.11
C ASP A 147 -4.32 -7.69 21.59
N LEU A 148 -4.83 -8.79 21.03
CA LEU A 148 -4.91 -8.97 19.58
C LEU A 148 -5.82 -7.91 18.95
N VAL A 149 -6.97 -7.61 19.56
CA VAL A 149 -7.90 -6.57 19.08
C VAL A 149 -7.24 -5.20 19.11
N GLN A 150 -6.50 -4.88 20.18
CA GLN A 150 -5.78 -3.62 20.29
C GLN A 150 -4.68 -3.52 19.23
N ARG A 151 -3.87 -4.57 19.02
CA ARG A 151 -2.86 -4.59 17.95
C ARG A 151 -3.48 -4.42 16.57
N MET A 152 -4.61 -5.06 16.28
CA MET A 152 -5.34 -4.85 15.02
C MET A 152 -5.78 -3.39 14.84
N ARG A 153 -6.24 -2.73 15.91
CA ARG A 153 -6.59 -1.30 15.88
C ARG A 153 -5.37 -0.43 15.60
N ASP A 154 -4.26 -0.71 16.26
CA ASP A 154 -3.01 0.04 16.09
C ASP A 154 -2.43 -0.15 14.68
N ASP A 155 -2.45 -1.38 14.15
CA ASP A 155 -1.96 -1.70 12.81
C ASP A 155 -2.86 -1.11 11.71
N LEU A 156 -4.18 -1.05 11.94
CA LEU A 156 -5.10 -0.32 11.06
C LEU A 156 -4.76 1.17 10.99
N ALA A 157 -4.36 1.78 12.11
CA ALA A 157 -3.92 3.17 12.13
C ALA A 157 -2.56 3.33 11.43
N ARG A 158 -1.56 2.49 11.75
CA ARG A 158 -0.23 2.48 11.11
C ARG A 158 -0.30 2.40 9.58
N THR A 159 -1.22 1.61 9.06
CA THR A 159 -1.33 1.35 7.62
C THR A 159 -2.21 2.35 6.87
N GLU A 160 -2.96 3.23 7.55
CA GLU A 160 -3.94 4.12 6.88
C GLU A 160 -3.30 5.01 5.83
N MET A 161 -2.22 5.72 6.18
CA MET A 161 -1.64 6.72 5.28
C MET A 161 -1.09 6.07 4.01
N GLY A 162 -0.26 5.03 4.16
CA GLY A 162 0.28 4.27 3.03
C GLY A 162 -0.83 3.59 2.20
N PHE A 163 -1.81 2.97 2.84
CA PHE A 163 -2.95 2.35 2.15
C PHE A 163 -3.76 3.37 1.34
N THR A 164 -4.01 4.56 1.90
CA THR A 164 -4.75 5.62 1.22
C THR A 164 -3.98 6.17 0.03
N THR A 165 -2.66 6.39 0.16
CA THR A 165 -1.81 6.80 -0.97
C THR A 165 -1.85 5.77 -2.10
N ILE A 166 -1.73 4.47 -1.76
CA ILE A 166 -1.86 3.37 -2.73
C ILE A 166 -3.25 3.39 -3.39
N GLU A 167 -4.33 3.59 -2.62
CA GLU A 167 -5.69 3.67 -3.14
C GLU A 167 -5.84 4.80 -4.17
N PHE A 168 -5.36 6.00 -3.85
CA PHE A 168 -5.47 7.15 -4.75
C PHE A 168 -4.78 6.87 -6.09
N ILE A 169 -3.54 6.37 -6.07
CA ILE A 169 -2.80 6.01 -7.28
C ILE A 169 -3.52 4.89 -8.04
N ARG A 170 -3.97 3.84 -7.33
CA ARG A 170 -4.71 2.72 -7.94
C ARG A 170 -6.00 3.18 -8.62
N VAL A 171 -6.74 4.11 -8.02
CA VAL A 171 -7.97 4.66 -8.61
C VAL A 171 -7.66 5.52 -9.83
N ALA A 172 -6.63 6.36 -9.76
CA ALA A 172 -6.16 7.13 -10.92
C ALA A 172 -5.77 6.22 -12.09
N LEU A 173 -4.99 5.16 -11.82
CA LEU A 173 -4.56 4.19 -12.84
C LEU A 173 -5.72 3.39 -13.45
N ALA A 174 -6.68 2.94 -12.63
CA ALA A 174 -7.72 2.02 -13.08
C ALA A 174 -8.99 2.70 -13.60
N LYS A 175 -9.29 3.91 -13.13
CA LYS A 175 -10.55 4.63 -13.40
C LYS A 175 -10.36 6.01 -14.00
N HIS A 176 -9.13 6.52 -14.00
CA HIS A 176 -8.83 7.91 -14.41
C HIS A 176 -9.56 8.95 -13.54
N GLU A 177 -9.88 8.57 -12.30
CA GLU A 177 -10.62 9.37 -11.32
C GLU A 177 -9.73 9.68 -10.11
N VAL A 178 -10.14 10.65 -9.31
CA VAL A 178 -9.58 10.93 -7.99
C VAL A 178 -10.33 10.16 -6.91
N SER A 179 -9.61 9.52 -5.99
CA SER A 179 -10.22 8.83 -4.84
C SER A 179 -10.74 9.80 -3.77
N GLY A 180 -11.49 9.32 -2.79
CA GLY A 180 -11.99 10.11 -1.66
C GLY A 180 -13.15 11.08 -1.96
N SER A 181 -13.41 11.45 -3.22
CA SER A 181 -14.56 12.29 -3.56
C SER A 181 -15.88 11.53 -3.40
N LYS A 182 -16.80 12.08 -2.59
CA LYS A 182 -18.18 11.60 -2.43
C LYS A 182 -19.13 12.11 -3.53
N SER A 183 -18.62 12.96 -4.44
CA SER A 183 -19.40 13.44 -5.57
C SER A 183 -19.79 12.29 -6.50
N LYS A 184 -21.00 12.37 -7.07
CA LYS A 184 -21.41 11.47 -8.17
C LYS A 184 -20.54 11.67 -9.42
N ASN A 185 -20.01 12.88 -9.60
CA ASN A 185 -19.08 13.25 -10.65
C ASN A 185 -17.70 13.40 -10.01
N LYS A 186 -16.95 12.30 -9.93
CA LYS A 186 -15.59 12.34 -9.38
C LYS A 186 -14.68 13.17 -10.29
N PRO A 187 -13.78 13.99 -9.73
CA PRO A 187 -12.77 14.68 -10.53
C PRO A 187 -11.94 13.69 -11.34
N ILE A 188 -11.61 14.09 -12.57
CA ILE A 188 -10.71 13.33 -13.45
C ILE A 188 -9.28 13.56 -12.94
N ALA A 189 -8.47 12.49 -12.91
CA ALA A 189 -7.05 12.60 -12.57
C ALA A 189 -6.28 13.36 -13.67
N PHE A 190 -5.21 14.08 -13.33
CA PHE A 190 -4.51 14.99 -14.26
C PHE A 190 -3.84 14.27 -15.44
N ALA A 191 -2.93 13.33 -15.17
CA ALA A 191 -2.33 12.46 -16.19
C ALA A 191 -2.40 10.97 -15.79
N PRO A 192 -3.61 10.36 -15.78
CA PRO A 192 -3.80 9.00 -15.28
C PRO A 192 -3.04 7.99 -16.15
N GLY A 193 -2.19 7.20 -15.52
CA GLY A 193 -1.40 6.17 -16.21
C GLY A 193 -0.10 6.66 -16.86
N LEU A 194 0.15 7.97 -16.90
CA LEU A 194 1.48 8.45 -17.26
C LEU A 194 2.42 8.20 -16.08
N ALA A 195 3.46 7.42 -16.32
CA ALA A 195 4.51 7.18 -15.37
C ALA A 195 5.86 7.27 -16.07
N MET A 196 6.83 7.92 -15.42
CA MET A 196 8.18 8.07 -15.93
C MET A 196 9.17 7.41 -14.96
N PRO A 197 10.28 6.84 -15.44
CA PRO A 197 11.34 6.36 -14.56
C PRO A 197 11.88 7.50 -13.69
N ASN A 198 11.84 7.32 -12.37
CA ASN A 198 12.38 8.25 -11.40
C ASN A 198 13.91 8.27 -11.46
N ARG A 199 14.50 9.47 -11.43
CA ARG A 199 15.94 9.66 -11.65
C ARG A 199 16.85 9.13 -10.55
N TYR A 200 16.30 8.82 -9.38
CA TYR A 200 17.06 8.34 -8.21
C TYR A 200 16.94 6.84 -8.01
N THR A 201 15.85 6.23 -8.48
CA THR A 201 15.55 4.82 -8.19
C THR A 201 15.39 3.96 -9.44
N GLY A 202 15.11 4.57 -10.60
CA GLY A 202 14.65 3.89 -11.82
C GLY A 202 13.23 3.33 -11.72
N SER A 203 12.55 3.52 -10.59
CA SER A 203 11.16 3.10 -10.37
C SER A 203 10.19 3.98 -11.17
N MET A 204 9.09 3.40 -11.63
CA MET A 204 8.01 4.19 -12.23
C MET A 204 7.42 5.15 -11.19
N GLU A 205 7.36 6.43 -11.54
CA GLU A 205 6.84 7.52 -10.73
C GLU A 205 5.42 7.90 -11.17
N TYR A 206 4.53 8.06 -10.20
CA TYR A 206 3.12 8.33 -10.42
C TYR A 206 2.72 9.64 -9.74
N GLU A 207 1.89 10.41 -10.43
CA GLU A 207 1.24 11.59 -9.87
C GLU A 207 0.24 11.20 -8.79
N LEU A 208 0.36 11.85 -7.63
CA LEU A 208 -0.69 11.89 -6.63
C LEU A 208 -1.46 13.20 -6.78
N SER A 209 -2.73 13.09 -7.16
CA SER A 209 -3.61 14.24 -7.38
C SER A 209 -4.89 14.14 -6.56
N VAL A 210 -5.38 15.30 -6.14
CA VAL A 210 -6.67 15.46 -5.46
C VAL A 210 -7.70 16.16 -6.37
N GLY A 211 -7.46 16.15 -7.68
CA GLY A 211 -8.36 16.71 -8.71
C GLY A 211 -7.95 18.10 -9.16
N GLY A 212 -8.05 19.09 -8.29
CA GLY A 212 -7.68 20.48 -8.62
C GLY A 212 -6.16 20.74 -8.62
N SER A 213 -5.38 19.84 -8.05
CA SER A 213 -3.92 19.96 -7.94
C SER A 213 -3.24 18.59 -7.90
N ILE A 214 -2.00 18.56 -8.38
CA ILE A 214 -1.02 17.51 -8.06
C ILE A 214 -0.41 17.89 -6.71
N ILE A 215 -0.52 16.99 -5.73
CA ILE A 215 -0.05 17.21 -4.36
C ILE A 215 1.29 16.51 -4.09
N GLY A 216 1.67 15.55 -4.93
CA GLY A 216 2.96 14.89 -4.83
C GLY A 216 3.20 13.90 -5.95
N TYR A 217 4.37 13.26 -5.88
CA TYR A 217 4.75 12.17 -6.75
C TYR A 217 5.22 11.02 -5.88
N HIS A 218 4.82 9.80 -6.23
CA HIS A 218 5.27 8.59 -5.55
C HIS A 218 5.71 7.57 -6.57
N THR A 219 6.88 7.01 -6.35
CA THR A 219 7.34 5.87 -7.11
C THR A 219 6.69 4.59 -6.61
N ARG A 220 6.57 3.57 -7.47
CA ARG A 220 6.20 2.23 -7.02
C ARG A 220 7.11 1.73 -5.88
N ARG A 221 8.40 2.11 -5.88
CA ARG A 221 9.33 1.82 -4.78
C ARG A 221 8.93 2.49 -3.46
N ASP A 222 8.53 3.76 -3.49
CA ASP A 222 8.04 4.45 -2.30
C ASP A 222 6.83 3.73 -1.70
N LEU A 223 5.90 3.28 -2.55
CA LEU A 223 4.72 2.51 -2.11
C LEU A 223 5.11 1.19 -1.45
N ALA A 224 6.10 0.48 -1.98
CA ALA A 224 6.60 -0.75 -1.35
C ALA A 224 7.34 -0.48 -0.04
N GLU A 225 8.11 0.59 0.05
CA GLU A 225 8.75 1.01 1.30
C GLU A 225 7.72 1.35 2.38
N THR A 226 6.56 1.93 2.03
CA THR A 226 5.47 2.13 3.02
C THR A 226 5.02 0.83 3.68
N ILE A 227 5.12 -0.30 2.98
CA ILE A 227 4.81 -1.64 3.51
C ILE A 227 5.99 -2.17 4.31
N ARG A 228 7.22 -2.08 3.79
CA ARG A 228 8.44 -2.59 4.48
C ARG A 228 8.66 -1.93 5.84
N PHE A 229 8.33 -0.64 5.97
CA PHE A 229 8.52 0.10 7.22
C PHE A 229 7.42 -0.07 8.27
N LEU A 230 6.29 -0.70 7.93
CA LEU A 230 5.17 -0.92 8.88
C LEU A 230 5.58 -1.47 10.26
N PRO A 231 6.52 -2.43 10.38
CA PRO A 231 6.92 -2.96 11.69
C PRO A 231 7.58 -1.91 12.60
N THR A 232 8.19 -0.87 12.00
CA THR A 232 8.91 0.19 12.68
C THR A 232 8.17 1.52 12.72
N THR A 233 7.12 1.67 11.91
CA THR A 233 6.28 2.88 11.89
C THR A 233 5.54 3.00 13.22
N PRO A 234 5.64 4.14 13.93
CA PRO A 234 4.85 4.36 15.14
C PRO A 234 3.35 4.42 14.81
N VAL A 235 2.50 4.15 15.81
CA VAL A 235 1.06 4.39 15.63
C VAL A 235 0.86 5.89 15.46
N PRO A 236 0.24 6.35 14.35
CA PRO A 236 0.02 7.77 14.14
C PRO A 236 -0.97 8.31 15.16
N THR A 237 -0.72 9.53 15.61
CA THR A 237 -1.61 10.29 16.49
C THR A 237 -2.87 10.72 15.73
N ALA A 238 -3.92 11.10 16.47
CA ALA A 238 -5.15 11.58 15.88
C ALA A 238 -4.95 12.88 15.06
N GLU A 239 -4.01 13.73 15.49
CA GLU A 239 -3.66 14.98 14.79
C GLU A 239 -2.95 14.70 13.46
N GLU A 240 -1.95 13.82 13.44
CA GLU A 240 -1.27 13.40 12.21
C GLU A 240 -2.26 12.78 11.21
N MET A 241 -3.20 11.99 11.70
CA MET A 241 -4.25 11.37 10.87
C MET A 241 -5.21 12.41 10.29
N GLU A 242 -5.60 13.42 11.07
CA GLU A 242 -6.46 14.49 10.56
C GLU A 242 -5.73 15.37 9.55
N GLY A 243 -4.48 15.74 9.84
CA GLY A 243 -3.63 16.48 8.90
C GLY A 243 -3.44 15.75 7.58
N PHE A 244 -3.22 14.43 7.62
CA PHE A 244 -3.16 13.61 6.41
C PHE A 244 -4.48 13.60 5.63
N ARG A 245 -5.62 13.48 6.31
CA ARG A 245 -6.94 13.51 5.64
C ARG A 245 -7.24 14.86 5.01
N GLU A 246 -6.81 15.95 5.64
CA GLU A 246 -6.91 17.29 5.08
C GLU A 246 -6.01 17.44 3.85
N TYR A 247 -4.77 16.97 3.93
CA TYR A 247 -3.84 16.93 2.79
C TYR A 247 -4.39 16.14 1.60
N MET A 248 -5.07 15.02 1.84
CA MET A 248 -5.64 14.15 0.80
C MET A 248 -7.04 14.58 0.33
N ARG A 249 -7.61 15.68 0.87
CA ARG A 249 -8.98 16.08 0.59
C ARG A 249 -9.11 16.68 -0.82
N PRO A 250 -9.97 16.13 -1.70
CA PRO A 250 -10.30 16.79 -2.96
C PRO A 250 -10.94 18.16 -2.70
N PRO A 251 -10.65 19.18 -3.53
CA PRO A 251 -11.29 20.48 -3.39
C PRO A 251 -12.80 20.33 -3.57
N GLU A 252 -13.57 21.12 -2.82
CA GLU A 252 -15.02 21.19 -3.00
C GLU A 252 -15.32 21.77 -4.38
N VAL A 253 -15.93 20.95 -5.24
CA VAL A 253 -16.43 21.42 -6.54
C VAL A 253 -17.83 21.96 -6.31
N GLY A 254 -18.01 23.27 -6.48
CA GLY A 254 -19.31 23.94 -6.43
C GLY A 254 -20.21 23.60 -7.61
#